data_AF-A0A3D5PC34-F1
#
_entry.id   AF-A0A3D5PC34-F1
#
_cell.length_a   1.000
_cell.length_b   1.000
_cell.length_c   1.000
_cell.angle_alpha   90.00
_cell.angle_beta   90.00
_cell.angle_gamma   90.00
#
_symmetry.space_group_name_H-M   'P 1'
#
loop_
_entity.id
_entity.type
_entity.pdbx_description
1 polymer ?
#
loop_
_entity_poly.entity_id
_entity_poly.type
_entity_poly.pdbx_seq_one_letter_code
_entity_poly.pdbx_strand_id
1 'polypeptide(L)'
;MATIRKRQLMNGGNAYTVQVKFKDKGSGKTILETTTWRPDGKMTAKQEERAVQTFAEEFERQIKATVNGATATVDTPNITFREFAAQWLEKIKRDCSLNYYVKARDSIALANEYIGGYKLRELTPAIIQNFYDKLDAMKKKISRVFPKPEFRSTLEKYGFNYMKLRYEVNIQSCTLANAFAGKAVSKNWSSDFAERTGIPFHELFDEKITEEPYAYETIHKLKRIIAPSYPSQRKTV
;
A
#
# COMPACT_ATOMS: atom_id res chain seq x y z
N MET A 1 14.25 24.98 20.40
CA MET A 1 14.12 25.68 21.69
C MET A 1 13.20 26.86 21.50
N ALA A 2 12.06 26.82 22.18
CA ALA A 2 11.11 27.91 22.28
C ALA A 2 11.70 29.10 23.07
N THR A 3 11.47 30.32 22.59
CA THR A 3 11.78 31.55 23.33
C THR A 3 10.55 32.00 24.09
N ILE A 4 10.65 32.14 25.40
CA ILE A 4 9.56 32.63 26.27
C ILE A 4 9.84 34.09 26.63
N ARG A 5 8.84 34.96 26.46
CA ARG A 5 8.90 36.38 26.86
C ARG A 5 7.78 36.68 27.84
N LYS A 6 8.13 37.16 29.03
CA LYS A 6 7.16 37.63 30.03
C LYS A 6 6.73 39.07 29.71
N ARG A 7 5.43 39.34 29.79
CA ARG A 7 4.83 40.67 29.69
C ARG A 7 3.89 40.86 30.87
N GLN A 8 4.03 41.97 31.58
CA GLN A 8 3.03 42.40 32.55
C GLN A 8 1.92 43.18 31.84
N LEU A 9 0.67 42.83 32.13
CA LEU A 9 -0.51 43.56 31.68
C LEU A 9 -0.77 44.75 32.59
N MET A 10 -1.41 45.80 32.06
CA MET A 10 -1.83 46.97 32.84
C MET A 10 -2.69 46.61 34.06
N ASN A 11 -3.33 45.44 34.04
CA ASN A 11 -4.22 44.94 35.08
C ASN A 11 -3.47 44.17 36.19
N GLY A 12 -2.13 44.20 36.21
CA GLY A 12 -1.29 43.50 37.20
C GLY A 12 -1.10 41.99 36.95
N GLY A 13 -1.69 41.43 35.88
CA GLY A 13 -1.54 40.03 35.50
C GLY A 13 -0.29 39.75 34.65
N ASN A 14 0.27 38.55 34.76
CA ASN A 14 1.38 38.08 33.92
C ASN A 14 0.85 37.42 32.64
N ALA A 15 1.43 37.74 31.49
CA ALA A 15 1.23 37.04 30.23
C ALA A 15 2.57 36.58 29.68
N TYR A 16 2.60 35.40 29.07
CA TYR A 16 3.81 34.83 28.51
C TYR A 16 3.64 34.60 27.02
N THR A 17 4.48 35.23 26.21
CA THR A 17 4.54 34.99 24.77
C THR A 17 5.56 33.89 24.52
N VAL A 18 5.13 32.80 23.90
CA VAL A 18 5.99 31.69 23.50
C VAL A 18 6.18 31.74 21.99
N GLN A 19 7.45 31.79 21.57
CA GLN A 19 7.84 31.87 20.16
C GLN A 19 8.69 30.67 19.80
N VAL A 20 8.31 29.95 18.75
CA VAL A 20 9.06 28.80 18.24
C VAL A 20 9.52 29.12 16.82
N LYS A 21 10.83 29.12 16.62
CA LYS A 21 11.43 29.20 15.28
C LYS A 21 11.75 27.78 14.83
N PHE A 22 11.19 27.39 13.69
CA PHE A 22 11.48 26.11 13.07
C PHE A 22 11.94 26.33 11.63
N LYS A 23 13.08 25.76 11.27
CA LYS A 23 13.54 25.77 9.88
C LYS A 23 13.00 24.52 9.20
N ASP A 24 12.09 24.70 8.26
CA ASP A 24 11.63 23.62 7.41
C ASP A 24 12.81 23.09 6.61
N LYS A 25 13.18 21.82 6.86
CA LYS A 25 14.29 21.16 6.17
C LYS A 25 13.96 20.87 4.70
N GLY A 26 12.69 20.86 4.32
CA GLY A 26 12.23 20.68 2.95
C GLY A 26 12.38 21.95 2.12
N SER A 27 11.69 23.03 2.49
CA SER A 27 11.74 24.30 1.73
C SER A 27 12.90 25.22 2.09
N GLY A 28 13.60 24.98 3.20
CA GLY A 28 14.64 25.85 3.74
C GLY A 28 14.10 27.12 4.41
N LYS A 29 12.79 27.36 4.38
CA LYS A 29 12.14 28.54 4.97
C LYS A 29 12.08 28.42 6.49
N THR A 30 12.28 29.55 7.17
CA THR A 30 12.12 29.63 8.63
C THR A 30 10.67 30.00 8.93
N ILE A 31 9.96 29.07 9.55
CA ILE A 31 8.59 29.27 10.06
C ILE A 31 8.72 29.78 11.49
N LEU A 32 7.98 30.84 11.79
CA LEU A 32 7.96 31.49 13.09
C LEU A 32 6.52 31.52 13.57
N GLU A 33 6.23 30.69 14.57
CA GLU A 33 4.91 30.61 15.19
C GLU A 33 5.00 31.18 16.60
N THR A 34 4.00 31.99 16.95
CA THR A 34 3.96 32.70 18.23
C THR A 34 2.59 32.48 18.88
N THR A 35 2.60 32.07 20.13
CA THR A 35 1.38 31.92 20.94
C THR A 35 1.51 32.69 22.25
N THR A 36 0.38 32.97 22.90
CA THR A 36 0.36 33.66 24.20
C THR A 36 -0.33 32.78 25.22
N TRP A 37 0.38 32.45 26.30
CA TRP A 37 -0.13 31.73 27.45
C TRP A 37 -0.41 32.68 28.60
N ARG A 38 -1.55 32.48 29.28
CA ARG A 38 -1.96 33.26 30.44
C ARG A 38 -2.26 32.29 31.59
N PRO A 39 -1.76 32.55 32.81
CA PRO A 39 -2.11 31.75 33.98
C PRO A 39 -3.54 32.09 34.44
N ASP A 40 -4.37 31.06 34.62
CA ASP A 40 -5.80 31.18 34.99
C ASP A 40 -6.06 31.33 36.50
N GLY A 41 -5.04 31.63 37.33
CA GLY A 41 -5.23 31.76 38.76
C GLY A 41 -4.08 32.43 39.51
N LYS A 42 -4.22 32.55 40.84
CA LYS A 42 -3.15 33.01 41.75
C LYS A 42 -2.09 31.92 41.90
N MET A 43 -1.32 31.67 40.85
CA MET A 43 -0.14 30.81 40.90
C MET A 43 1.04 31.58 41.47
N THR A 44 1.93 30.90 42.18
CA THR A 44 3.22 31.49 42.57
C THR A 44 4.11 31.65 41.35
N ALA A 45 5.02 32.63 41.35
CA ALA A 45 5.91 32.89 40.21
C ALA A 45 6.68 31.65 39.73
N LYS A 46 7.06 30.76 40.66
CA LYS A 46 7.75 29.49 40.38
C LYS A 46 6.84 28.45 39.70
N GLN A 47 5.54 28.44 40.02
CA GLN A 47 4.56 27.57 39.36
C GLN A 47 4.23 28.09 37.97
N GLU A 48 4.13 29.41 37.79
CA GLU A 48 3.92 30.03 36.47
C GLU A 48 5.09 29.73 35.52
N GLU A 49 6.33 29.85 36.00
CA GLU A 49 7.53 29.51 35.21
C GLU A 49 7.57 28.03 34.80
N ARG A 50 7.18 27.13 35.70
CA ARG A 50 7.14 25.70 35.38
C ARG A 50 6.04 25.36 34.38
N ALA A 51 4.86 25.94 34.56
CA ALA A 51 3.71 25.72 33.67
C ALA A 51 3.96 26.29 32.26
N VAL A 52 4.54 27.48 32.15
CA VAL A 52 4.87 28.07 30.84
C VAL A 52 5.97 27.29 30.13
N GLN A 53 6.93 26.74 30.88
CA GLN A 53 7.99 25.89 30.31
C GLN A 53 7.39 24.61 29.72
N THR A 54 6.52 23.92 30.47
CA THR A 54 5.81 22.72 29.96
C THR A 54 4.94 23.06 28.74
N PHE A 55 4.23 24.19 28.77
CA PHE A 55 3.44 24.65 27.64
C PHE A 55 4.31 24.96 26.41
N ALA A 56 5.47 25.57 26.60
CA ALA A 56 6.41 25.88 25.53
C ALA A 56 7.02 24.63 24.89
N GLU A 57 7.30 23.59 25.69
CA GLU A 57 7.76 22.29 25.20
C GLU A 57 6.70 21.55 24.39
N GLU A 58 5.44 21.57 24.85
CA GLU A 58 4.32 20.97 24.12
C GLU A 58 4.05 21.72 22.81
N PHE A 59 4.10 23.05 22.82
CA PHE A 59 3.94 23.87 21.62
C PHE A 59 5.08 23.64 20.61
N GLU A 60 6.34 23.50 21.07
CA GLU A 60 7.47 23.14 20.21
C GLU A 60 7.28 21.74 19.61
N ARG A 61 6.75 20.77 20.37
CA ARG A 61 6.43 19.43 19.88
C ARG A 61 5.33 19.47 18.82
N GLN A 62 4.27 20.26 19.04
CA GLN A 62 3.15 20.41 18.11
C GLN A 62 3.61 21.00 16.77
N ILE A 63 4.39 22.09 16.79
CA ILE A 63 4.90 22.72 15.56
C ILE A 63 5.82 21.78 14.79
N LYS A 64 6.71 21.05 15.49
CA LYS A 64 7.57 20.04 14.85
C LYS A 64 6.77 18.95 14.15
N ALA A 65 5.64 18.54 14.73
CA ALA A 65 4.75 17.58 14.09
C ALA A 65 4.12 18.17 12.82
N THR A 66 3.58 19.39 12.89
CA THR A 66 2.92 20.04 11.75
C THR A 66 3.86 20.34 10.58
N VAL A 67 5.08 20.82 10.84
CA VAL A 67 6.01 21.22 9.76
C VAL A 67 6.66 20.01 9.07
N ASN A 68 6.86 18.89 9.77
CA ASN A 68 7.42 17.67 9.16
C ASN A 68 6.42 16.92 8.24
N GLY A 69 5.30 17.54 7.88
CA GLY A 69 4.31 16.95 6.98
C GLY A 69 3.45 15.86 7.63
N ALA A 70 3.53 15.69 8.96
CA ALA A 70 2.46 14.99 9.66
C ALA A 70 1.27 15.96 9.63
N THR A 71 0.32 15.67 8.74
CA THR A 71 -0.98 16.32 8.74
C THR A 71 -1.46 16.32 10.20
N ALA A 72 -1.85 17.50 10.69
CA ALA A 72 -2.35 17.72 12.03
C ALA A 72 -3.73 17.07 12.22
N THR A 73 -3.86 15.78 11.90
CA THR A 73 -4.78 14.88 12.59
C THR A 73 -4.08 14.50 13.88
N VAL A 74 -4.79 14.69 14.98
CA VAL A 74 -4.30 14.67 16.37
C VAL A 74 -3.60 13.35 16.79
N ASP A 75 -3.58 12.31 15.94
CA ASP A 75 -3.08 10.97 16.26
C ASP A 75 -2.22 10.30 15.17
N THR A 76 -1.58 11.05 14.27
CA THR A 76 -0.74 10.47 13.19
C THR A 76 0.35 9.46 13.66
N PRO A 77 0.90 9.51 14.89
CA PRO A 77 1.80 8.46 15.39
C PRO A 77 1.10 7.17 15.86
N ASN A 78 -0.20 7.24 16.19
CA ASN A 78 -0.94 6.15 16.83
C ASN A 78 -1.86 5.39 15.87
N ILE A 79 -2.08 5.93 14.67
CA ILE A 79 -2.77 5.22 13.59
C ILE A 79 -1.96 4.03 13.10
N THR A 80 -2.68 2.99 12.68
CA THR A 80 -2.10 1.80 12.05
C THR A 80 -1.72 2.08 10.59
N PHE A 81 -0.80 1.29 10.04
CA PHE A 81 -0.49 1.33 8.61
C PHE A 81 -1.75 1.18 7.76
N ARG A 82 -2.66 0.29 8.15
CA ARG A 82 -3.93 0.05 7.43
C ARG A 82 -4.78 1.30 7.32
N GLU A 83 -4.94 2.04 8.42
CA GLU A 83 -5.74 3.28 8.45
C GLU A 83 -5.07 4.37 7.62
N PHE A 84 -3.75 4.52 7.73
CA PHE A 84 -3.00 5.48 6.93
C PHE A 84 -3.06 5.18 5.43
N ALA A 85 -2.88 3.90 5.05
CA ALA A 85 -2.96 3.45 3.68
C ALA A 85 -4.37 3.67 3.07
N ALA A 86 -5.43 3.54 3.88
CA ALA A 86 -6.79 3.85 3.46
C ALA A 86 -6.98 5.36 3.16
N GLN A 87 -6.45 6.24 4.01
CA GLN A 87 -6.48 7.69 3.75
C GLN A 87 -5.71 8.06 2.47
N TRP A 88 -4.56 7.41 2.26
CA TRP A 88 -3.76 7.59 1.05
C TRP A 88 -4.48 7.10 -0.21
N LEU A 89 -5.21 5.98 -0.14
CA LEU A 89 -6.04 5.47 -1.25
C LEU A 89 -7.15 6.45 -1.64
N GLU A 90 -7.84 7.05 -0.67
CA GLU A 90 -8.86 8.06 -0.94
C GLU A 90 -8.29 9.30 -1.63
N LYS A 91 -7.06 9.67 -1.32
CA LYS A 91 -6.34 10.75 -2.03
C LYS A 91 -6.04 10.36 -3.48
N ILE A 92 -5.50 9.16 -3.71
CA ILE A 92 -5.19 8.68 -5.07
C ILE A 92 -6.43 8.57 -5.94
N LYS A 93 -7.55 8.15 -5.35
CA LYS A 93 -8.82 8.05 -6.07
C LYS A 93 -9.24 9.40 -6.68
N ARG A 94 -8.86 10.51 -6.06
CA ARG A 94 -9.13 11.88 -6.55
C ARG A 94 -8.07 12.33 -7.55
N ASP A 95 -6.81 12.02 -7.28
CA ASP A 95 -5.67 12.65 -7.97
C ASP A 95 -5.12 11.82 -9.16
N CYS A 96 -5.51 10.54 -9.30
CA CYS A 96 -4.92 9.60 -10.26
C CYS A 96 -5.95 8.86 -11.13
N SER A 97 -5.46 8.18 -12.16
CA SER A 97 -6.29 7.36 -13.05
C SER A 97 -6.90 6.14 -12.34
N LEU A 98 -8.06 5.70 -12.81
CA LEU A 98 -8.77 4.53 -12.27
C LEU A 98 -7.91 3.26 -12.27
N ASN A 99 -7.15 3.03 -13.35
CA ASN A 99 -6.24 1.89 -13.46
C ASN A 99 -5.13 1.92 -12.40
N TYR A 100 -4.61 3.11 -12.08
CA TYR A 100 -3.62 3.26 -11.03
C TYR A 100 -4.23 3.02 -9.64
N TYR A 101 -5.43 3.54 -9.39
CA TYR A 101 -6.17 3.30 -8.15
C TYR A 101 -6.45 1.82 -7.90
N VAL A 102 -6.93 1.06 -8.90
CA VAL A 102 -7.17 -0.38 -8.77
C VAL A 102 -5.89 -1.12 -8.39
N LYS A 103 -4.78 -0.84 -9.08
CA LYS A 103 -3.48 -1.44 -8.75
C LYS A 103 -2.99 -1.04 -7.35
N ALA A 104 -3.21 0.22 -6.95
CA ALA A 104 -2.84 0.71 -5.63
C ALA A 104 -3.63 0.00 -4.53
N ARG A 105 -4.94 -0.18 -4.74
CA ARG A 105 -5.83 -0.90 -3.83
C ARG A 105 -5.35 -2.34 -3.63
N ASP A 106 -5.08 -3.06 -4.71
CA ASP A 106 -4.64 -4.46 -4.64
C ASP A 106 -3.27 -4.59 -3.94
N SER A 107 -2.35 -3.67 -4.24
CA SER A 107 -1.01 -3.62 -3.62
C SER A 107 -1.10 -3.35 -2.12
N ILE A 108 -1.99 -2.45 -1.70
CA ILE A 108 -2.22 -2.12 -0.29
C ILE A 108 -2.92 -3.25 0.43
N ALA A 109 -3.87 -3.94 -0.21
CA ALA A 109 -4.48 -5.13 0.38
C ALA A 109 -3.41 -6.17 0.73
N LEU A 110 -2.48 -6.44 -0.18
CA LEU A 110 -1.33 -7.32 0.07
C LEU A 110 -0.45 -6.79 1.21
N ALA A 111 -0.08 -5.51 1.18
CA ALA A 111 0.73 -4.90 2.24
C ALA A 111 0.04 -4.99 3.62
N ASN A 112 -1.28 -4.84 3.67
CA ASN A 112 -2.07 -4.88 4.91
C ASN A 112 -2.10 -6.27 5.56
N GLU A 113 -1.87 -7.35 4.80
CA GLU A 113 -1.74 -8.70 5.36
C GLU A 113 -0.44 -8.86 6.16
N TYR A 114 0.62 -8.17 5.77
CA TYR A 114 1.95 -8.30 6.40
C TYR A 114 2.23 -7.20 7.43
N ILE A 115 1.99 -5.94 7.06
CA ILE A 115 2.37 -4.77 7.86
C ILE A 115 1.18 -3.94 8.35
N GLY A 116 -0.05 -4.32 8.00
CA GLY A 116 -1.27 -3.56 8.30
C GLY A 116 -1.54 -3.31 9.78
N GLY A 117 -1.14 -4.23 10.66
CA GLY A 117 -1.36 -4.13 12.11
C GLY A 117 -0.33 -3.27 12.84
N TYR A 118 0.80 -2.94 12.21
CA TYR A 118 1.81 -2.10 12.85
C TYR A 118 1.34 -0.66 12.92
N LYS A 119 1.56 -0.02 14.08
CA LYS A 119 1.42 1.44 14.17
C LYS A 119 2.52 2.12 13.37
N LEU A 120 2.25 3.30 12.82
CA LEU A 120 3.27 4.03 12.06
C LEU A 120 4.54 4.31 12.86
N ARG A 121 4.42 4.51 14.18
CA ARG A 121 5.56 4.68 15.09
C ARG A 121 6.42 3.41 15.26
N GLU A 122 5.84 2.24 15.05
CA GLU A 122 6.48 0.94 15.22
C GLU A 122 7.13 0.45 13.91
N LEU A 123 6.80 1.08 12.77
CA LEU A 123 7.42 0.79 11.48
C LEU A 123 8.88 1.26 11.45
N THR A 124 9.78 0.33 11.76
CA THR A 124 11.22 0.53 11.59
C THR A 124 11.66 0.17 10.17
N PRO A 125 12.78 0.71 9.68
CA PRO A 125 13.35 0.31 8.38
C PRO A 125 13.59 -1.19 8.27
N ALA A 126 13.91 -1.87 9.37
CA ALA A 126 14.09 -3.32 9.40
C ALA A 126 12.79 -4.10 9.12
N ILE A 127 11.64 -3.62 9.63
CA ILE A 127 10.33 -4.23 9.36
C ILE A 127 9.95 -4.05 7.89
N ILE A 128 10.22 -2.87 7.33
CA ILE A 128 9.97 -2.59 5.91
C ILE A 128 10.87 -3.46 5.02
N GLN A 129 12.14 -3.63 5.39
CA GLN A 129 13.06 -4.51 4.66
C GLN A 129 12.60 -5.97 4.73
N ASN A 130 12.25 -6.48 5.91
CA ASN A 130 11.70 -7.83 6.07
C ASN A 130 10.42 -8.03 5.24
N PHE A 131 9.58 -7.00 5.14
CA PHE A 131 8.41 -7.03 4.26
C PHE A 131 8.81 -7.13 2.79
N TYR A 132 9.81 -6.37 2.35
CA TYR A 132 10.33 -6.44 0.99
C TYR A 132 10.97 -7.78 0.66
N ASP A 133 11.72 -8.36 1.59
CA ASP A 133 12.34 -9.68 1.42
C ASP A 133 11.26 -10.77 1.30
N LYS A 134 10.17 -10.66 2.08
CA LYS A 134 8.99 -11.53 1.94
C LYS A 134 8.27 -11.37 0.61
N LEU A 135 8.15 -10.13 0.10
CA LEU A 135 7.59 -9.88 -1.23
C LEU A 135 8.48 -10.48 -2.32
N ASP A 136 9.80 -10.35 -2.22
CA ASP A 136 10.76 -10.93 -3.17
C ASP A 136 10.75 -12.47 -3.14
N ALA A 137 10.52 -13.06 -1.96
CA ALA A 137 10.41 -14.50 -1.79
C ALA A 137 9.06 -15.09 -2.28
N MET A 138 8.08 -14.24 -2.60
CA MET A 138 6.76 -14.71 -3.03
C MET A 138 6.86 -15.46 -4.35
N LYS A 139 6.21 -16.62 -4.43
CA LYS A 139 6.13 -17.44 -5.65
C LYS A 139 4.70 -17.45 -6.16
N LYS A 140 4.55 -17.36 -7.48
CA LYS A 140 3.26 -17.50 -8.14
C LYS A 140 3.10 -18.96 -8.57
N LYS A 141 1.99 -19.57 -8.15
CA LYS A 141 1.53 -20.84 -8.71
C LYS A 141 0.90 -20.55 -10.07
N ILE A 142 1.50 -21.04 -11.14
CA ILE A 142 0.96 -20.94 -12.49
C ILE A 142 0.49 -22.32 -12.89
N SER A 143 -0.83 -22.49 -12.94
CA SER A 143 -1.45 -23.65 -13.56
C SER A 143 -1.44 -23.47 -15.08
N ARG A 144 -0.72 -24.33 -15.80
CA ARG A 144 -0.81 -24.44 -17.25
C ARG A 144 -1.45 -25.76 -17.61
N VAL A 145 -2.44 -25.71 -18.50
CA VAL A 145 -3.15 -26.90 -18.95
C VAL A 145 -2.57 -27.31 -20.30
N PHE A 146 -2.16 -28.57 -20.42
CA PHE A 146 -1.60 -29.13 -21.65
C PHE A 146 -2.53 -30.22 -22.19
N PRO A 147 -2.81 -30.25 -23.51
CA PRO A 147 -3.51 -31.36 -24.11
C PRO A 147 -2.65 -32.62 -24.11
N LYS A 148 -3.29 -33.77 -23.89
CA LYS A 148 -2.62 -35.07 -23.94
C LYS A 148 -2.16 -35.41 -25.37
N PRO A 149 -1.13 -36.26 -25.54
CA PRO A 149 -0.71 -36.72 -26.87
C PRO A 149 -1.87 -37.41 -27.63
N GLU A 150 -2.75 -38.08 -26.89
CA GLU A 150 -3.92 -38.78 -27.42
C GLU A 150 -5.12 -37.85 -27.70
N PHE A 151 -4.99 -36.54 -27.48
CA PHE A 151 -6.09 -35.57 -27.59
C PHE A 151 -6.87 -35.70 -28.90
N ARG A 152 -6.16 -35.84 -30.03
CA ARG A 152 -6.80 -36.02 -31.34
C ARG A 152 -7.55 -37.34 -31.44
N SER A 153 -6.93 -38.44 -31.02
CA SER A 153 -7.52 -39.78 -31.08
C SER A 153 -8.75 -39.89 -30.18
N THR A 154 -8.72 -39.25 -29.01
CA THR A 154 -9.87 -39.19 -28.10
C THR A 154 -11.03 -38.43 -28.76
N LEU A 155 -10.78 -37.25 -29.35
CA LEU A 155 -11.84 -36.51 -30.05
C LEU A 155 -12.46 -37.28 -31.21
N GLU A 156 -11.65 -38.01 -31.99
CA GLU A 156 -12.12 -38.85 -33.08
C GLU A 156 -12.99 -40.01 -32.57
N LYS A 157 -12.67 -40.62 -31.41
CA LYS A 157 -13.51 -41.66 -30.76
C LYS A 157 -14.89 -41.15 -30.38
N TYR A 158 -14.97 -39.91 -29.89
CA TYR A 158 -16.25 -39.26 -29.58
C TYR A 158 -16.95 -38.67 -30.82
N GLY A 159 -16.40 -38.86 -32.02
CA GLY A 159 -17.01 -38.44 -33.28
C GLY A 159 -16.87 -36.94 -33.60
N PHE A 160 -15.98 -36.25 -32.89
CA PHE A 160 -15.70 -34.83 -33.12
C PHE A 160 -14.60 -34.65 -34.17
N ASN A 161 -14.94 -33.89 -35.21
CA ASN A 161 -13.99 -33.40 -36.21
C ASN A 161 -13.71 -31.91 -35.96
N TYR A 162 -12.55 -31.42 -36.40
CA TYR A 162 -12.16 -30.01 -36.34
C TYR A 162 -13.26 -29.06 -36.83
N MET A 163 -13.92 -29.38 -37.95
CA MET A 163 -15.01 -28.56 -38.49
C MET A 163 -16.24 -28.55 -37.60
N LYS A 164 -16.60 -29.69 -37.00
CA LYS A 164 -17.72 -29.78 -36.05
C LYS A 164 -17.43 -28.96 -34.78
N LEU A 165 -16.22 -29.08 -34.23
CA LEU A 165 -15.82 -28.30 -33.06
C LEU A 165 -15.84 -26.79 -33.33
N ARG A 166 -15.47 -26.37 -34.55
CA ARG A 166 -15.47 -24.96 -34.92
C ARG A 166 -16.87 -24.41 -35.19
N TYR A 167 -17.71 -25.12 -35.92
CA TYR A 167 -18.98 -24.59 -36.41
C TYR A 167 -20.20 -25.02 -35.58
N GLU A 168 -20.23 -26.24 -35.07
CA GLU A 168 -21.34 -26.76 -34.26
C GLU A 168 -21.14 -26.41 -32.79
N VAL A 169 -19.94 -26.64 -32.26
CA VAL A 169 -19.61 -26.39 -30.84
C VAL A 169 -19.12 -24.95 -30.59
N ASN A 170 -18.89 -24.20 -31.67
CA ASN A 170 -18.47 -22.80 -31.67
C ASN A 170 -17.24 -22.53 -30.78
N ILE A 171 -16.18 -23.31 -31.02
CA ILE A 171 -14.91 -23.18 -30.30
C ILE A 171 -13.95 -22.28 -31.10
N GLN A 172 -13.26 -21.40 -30.39
CA GLN A 172 -12.25 -20.50 -30.95
C GLN A 172 -11.16 -21.28 -31.70
N SER A 173 -11.01 -21.00 -33.00
CA SER A 173 -10.13 -21.77 -33.90
C SER A 173 -8.65 -21.62 -33.56
N CYS A 174 -8.22 -20.45 -33.09
CA CYS A 174 -6.82 -20.21 -32.71
C CYS A 174 -6.41 -21.04 -31.48
N THR A 175 -7.24 -21.09 -30.44
CA THR A 175 -6.97 -21.89 -29.23
C THR A 175 -7.09 -23.38 -29.52
N LEU A 176 -8.05 -23.78 -30.37
CA LEU A 176 -8.18 -25.15 -30.82
C LEU A 176 -6.94 -25.62 -31.59
N ALA A 177 -6.44 -24.82 -32.54
CA ALA A 177 -5.21 -25.13 -33.27
C ALA A 177 -3.98 -25.23 -32.34
N ASN A 178 -3.89 -24.35 -31.34
CA ASN A 178 -2.84 -24.44 -30.32
C ASN A 178 -2.95 -25.73 -29.49
N ALA A 179 -4.17 -26.17 -29.17
CA ALA A 179 -4.40 -27.43 -28.47
C ALA A 179 -3.97 -28.64 -29.33
N PHE A 180 -4.33 -28.68 -30.61
CA PHE A 180 -3.86 -29.72 -31.53
C PHE A 180 -2.33 -29.73 -31.72
N ALA A 181 -1.68 -28.57 -31.60
CA ALA A 181 -0.23 -28.44 -31.66
C ALA A 181 0.47 -28.80 -30.32
N GLY A 182 -0.26 -29.24 -29.29
CA GLY A 182 0.32 -29.59 -27.99
C GLY A 182 0.72 -28.39 -27.12
N LYS A 183 0.29 -27.18 -27.46
CA LYS A 183 0.64 -25.96 -26.70
C LYS A 183 -0.26 -25.81 -25.47
N ALA A 184 0.24 -25.08 -24.49
CA ALA A 184 -0.51 -24.76 -23.28
C ALA A 184 -1.77 -23.94 -23.62
N VAL A 185 -2.89 -24.30 -22.99
CA VAL A 185 -4.17 -23.60 -23.08
C VAL A 185 -4.58 -23.07 -21.70
N SER A 186 -5.53 -22.13 -21.68
CA SER A 186 -6.04 -21.57 -20.43
C SER A 186 -6.99 -22.55 -19.72
N LYS A 187 -7.05 -22.47 -18.39
CA LYS A 187 -7.95 -23.29 -17.57
C LYS A 187 -9.42 -23.06 -17.91
N ASN A 188 -9.81 -21.81 -18.09
CA ASN A 188 -11.19 -21.46 -18.44
C ASN A 188 -11.59 -22.04 -19.79
N TRP A 189 -10.71 -21.96 -20.80
CA TRP A 189 -11.00 -22.51 -22.12
C TRP A 189 -11.07 -24.03 -22.11
N SER A 190 -10.16 -24.70 -21.39
CA SER A 190 -10.16 -26.17 -21.32
C SER A 190 -11.34 -26.73 -20.51
N SER A 191 -11.83 -26.01 -19.49
CA SER A 191 -13.08 -26.34 -18.80
C SER A 191 -14.29 -26.19 -19.72
N ASP A 192 -14.43 -25.03 -20.38
CA ASP A 192 -15.52 -24.77 -21.34
C ASP A 192 -15.48 -25.78 -22.50
N PHE A 193 -14.29 -26.17 -22.97
CA PHE A 193 -14.11 -27.21 -23.97
C PHE A 193 -14.65 -28.57 -23.50
N ALA A 194 -14.29 -29.01 -22.29
CA ALA A 194 -14.75 -30.28 -21.73
C ALA A 194 -16.27 -30.29 -21.53
N GLU A 195 -16.84 -29.19 -21.02
CA GLU A 195 -18.29 -29.04 -20.83
C GLU A 195 -19.06 -29.11 -22.16
N ARG A 196 -18.59 -28.41 -23.19
CA ARG A 196 -19.26 -28.38 -24.50
C ARG A 196 -19.12 -29.66 -25.31
N THR A 197 -18.01 -30.37 -25.14
CA THR A 197 -17.78 -31.65 -25.82
C THR A 197 -18.37 -32.84 -25.06
N GLY A 198 -18.73 -32.64 -23.78
CA GLY A 198 -19.21 -33.71 -22.90
C GLY A 198 -18.12 -34.72 -22.52
N ILE A 199 -16.85 -34.45 -22.86
CA ILE A 199 -15.72 -35.33 -22.59
C ILE A 199 -15.09 -34.92 -21.25
N PRO A 200 -14.79 -35.87 -20.36
CA PRO A 200 -14.15 -35.55 -19.08
C PRO A 200 -12.80 -34.83 -19.25
N PHE A 201 -12.58 -33.78 -18.46
CA PHE A 201 -11.37 -32.94 -18.51
C PHE A 201 -10.07 -33.75 -18.43
N HIS A 202 -10.03 -34.75 -17.54
CA HIS A 202 -8.86 -35.59 -17.31
C HIS A 202 -8.52 -36.52 -18.49
N GLU A 203 -9.45 -36.79 -19.40
CA GLU A 203 -9.19 -37.61 -20.60
C GLU A 203 -8.49 -36.81 -21.69
N LEU A 204 -8.70 -35.49 -21.72
CA LEU A 204 -8.20 -34.60 -22.76
C LEU A 204 -6.98 -33.79 -22.34
N PHE A 205 -6.91 -33.41 -21.07
CA PHE A 205 -5.94 -32.44 -20.59
C PHE A 205 -5.21 -32.90 -19.32
N ASP A 206 -3.95 -32.48 -19.20
CA ASP A 206 -3.14 -32.57 -18.00
C ASP A 206 -2.85 -31.18 -17.44
N GLU A 207 -3.10 -30.97 -16.16
CA GLU A 207 -2.76 -29.72 -15.45
C GLU A 207 -1.35 -29.83 -14.87
N LYS A 208 -0.43 -28.99 -15.34
CA LYS A 208 0.90 -28.83 -14.74
C LYS A 208 0.90 -27.57 -13.90
N ILE A 209 1.09 -27.73 -12.60
CA ILE A 209 1.25 -26.63 -11.66
C ILE A 209 2.75 -26.37 -11.51
N THR A 210 3.22 -25.24 -12.03
CA THR A 210 4.61 -24.81 -11.86
C THR A 210 4.65 -23.65 -10.87
N GLU A 211 5.62 -23.66 -9.97
CA GLU A 211 5.91 -22.53 -9.08
C GLU A 211 7.03 -21.70 -9.68
N GLU A 212 6.70 -20.50 -10.14
CA GLU A 212 7.67 -19.54 -10.67
C GLU A 212 7.75 -18.34 -9.71
N PRO A 213 8.94 -17.73 -9.51
CA PRO A 213 9.04 -16.48 -8.77
C PRO A 213 8.30 -15.37 -9.52
N TYR A 214 7.81 -14.36 -8.79
CA TYR A 214 7.25 -13.18 -9.46
C TYR A 214 8.34 -12.49 -10.30
N ALA A 215 7.95 -12.00 -11.48
CA ALA A 215 8.86 -11.20 -12.31
C ALA A 215 9.30 -9.94 -11.55
N TYR A 216 10.59 -9.60 -11.64
CA TYR A 216 11.20 -8.46 -10.96
C TYR A 216 10.38 -7.17 -11.10
N GLU A 217 9.98 -6.82 -12.33
CA GLU A 217 9.19 -5.63 -12.64
C GLU A 217 7.84 -5.57 -11.90
N THR A 218 7.24 -6.73 -11.63
CA THR A 218 5.96 -6.81 -10.90
C THR A 218 6.19 -6.42 -9.45
N ILE A 219 7.20 -7.01 -8.81
CA ILE A 219 7.55 -6.73 -7.42
C ILE A 219 8.03 -5.27 -7.28
N HIS A 220 8.84 -4.80 -8.22
CA HIS A 220 9.32 -3.41 -8.24
C HIS A 220 8.16 -2.40 -8.34
N LYS A 221 7.16 -2.67 -9.18
CA LYS A 221 5.95 -1.83 -9.26
C LYS A 221 5.15 -1.84 -7.97
N LEU A 222 5.00 -2.99 -7.32
CA LEU A 222 4.35 -3.09 -6.00
C LEU A 222 5.11 -2.25 -4.97
N LYS A 223 6.43 -2.41 -4.87
CA LYS A 223 7.29 -1.62 -3.97
C LYS A 223 7.15 -0.12 -4.22
N ARG A 224 7.11 0.32 -5.49
CA ARG A 224 6.94 1.73 -5.87
C ARG A 224 5.57 2.30 -5.49
N ILE A 225 4.52 1.49 -5.54
CA ILE A 225 3.16 1.88 -5.14
C ILE A 225 3.06 1.96 -3.62
N ILE A 226 3.71 1.06 -2.89
CA ILE A 226 3.63 1.01 -1.42
C ILE A 226 4.56 2.06 -0.79
N ALA A 227 5.68 2.43 -1.43
CA ALA A 227 6.66 3.37 -0.88
C ALA A 227 6.10 4.72 -0.36
N PRO A 228 5.13 5.38 -1.03
CA PRO A 228 4.51 6.61 -0.53
C PRO A 228 3.48 6.38 0.59
N SER A 229 3.03 5.14 0.78
CA SER A 229 2.01 4.76 1.76
C SER A 229 2.56 4.53 3.18
N TYR A 230 3.85 4.79 3.42
CA TYR A 230 4.39 4.92 4.77
C TYR A 230 5.38 6.09 4.82
N PRO A 231 5.48 6.77 5.98
CA PRO A 231 6.44 7.84 6.16
C PRO A 231 7.86 7.25 6.17
N SER A 232 8.50 7.24 5.00
CA SER A 232 9.91 6.93 4.89
C SER A 232 10.69 7.97 5.70
N GLN A 233 11.31 7.54 6.80
CA GLN A 233 12.39 8.31 7.41
C GLN A 233 13.54 8.32 6.41
N ARG A 234 13.55 9.29 5.49
CA ARG A 234 14.72 9.59 4.68
C ARG A 234 15.88 9.78 5.65
N LYS A 235 16.80 8.82 5.63
CA LYS A 235 18.05 8.88 6.38
C LYS A 235 18.70 10.22 6.06
N THR A 236 18.86 11.00 7.11
CA THR A 236 20.03 11.86 7.31
C THR A 236 21.28 11.12 6.85
N VAL A 237 21.89 11.61 5.78
CA VAL A 237 23.33 11.54 5.55
C VAL A 237 23.80 12.98 5.47
#